data_AF-A0A7C3LXH4-F1
#
_entry.id   AF-A0A7C3LXH4-F1
#
_cell.length_a   1.000
_cell.length_b   1.000
_cell.length_c   1.000
_cell.angle_alpha   90.00
_cell.angle_beta   90.00
_cell.angle_gamma   90.00
#
_symmetry.space_group_name_H-M   'P 1'
#
loop_
_entity.id
_entity.type
_entity.pdbx_description
1 polymer ?
#
loop_
_entity_poly.entity_id
_entity_poly.type
_entity_poly.pdbx_seq_one_letter_code
_entity_poly.pdbx_strand_id
1 'polypeptide(L)'
;MGTIAVEEMRDIALALGLTENELFHEALVAFLRERKRQTLQLRLEILSRYAAESTVDLESKIVQGAVAEHPAWEDLITIENLDKRLKELDDYLARLSSSKGDRTQ
;
A
#
# COMPACT_ATOMS: atom_id res chain seq x y z
N MET A 1 16.99 -13.49 7.68
CA MET A 1 15.77 -13.75 6.91
C MET A 1 15.52 -15.25 6.99
N GLY A 2 14.54 -15.67 7.79
CA GLY A 2 14.24 -17.09 7.97
C GLY A 2 13.61 -17.64 6.70
N THR A 3 14.24 -18.65 6.11
CA THR A 3 13.61 -19.49 5.10
C THR A 3 12.51 -20.26 5.82
N ILE A 4 11.24 -20.01 5.49
CA ILE A 4 10.19 -20.98 5.83
C ILE A 4 10.57 -22.24 5.07
N ALA A 5 10.74 -23.36 5.76
CA ALA A 5 10.99 -24.60 5.06
C ALA A 5 9.77 -24.89 4.18
N VAL A 6 9.98 -25.25 2.92
CA VAL A 6 8.88 -25.51 1.96
C VAL A 6 7.86 -26.51 2.54
N GLU A 7 8.31 -27.42 3.40
CA GLU A 7 7.47 -28.36 4.15
C GLU A 7 6.49 -27.67 5.11
N GLU A 8 6.93 -26.65 5.86
CA GLU A 8 6.06 -25.90 6.78
C GLU A 8 4.95 -25.14 6.03
N MET A 9 5.29 -24.56 4.87
CA MET A 9 4.30 -23.87 4.03
C MET A 9 3.24 -24.84 3.52
N ARG A 10 3.66 -26.04 3.10
CA ARG A 10 2.74 -27.08 2.64
C ARG A 10 1.81 -27.54 3.76
N ASP A 11 2.35 -27.77 4.95
CA ASP A 11 1.56 -28.21 6.10
C ASP A 11 0.54 -27.15 6.52
N ILE A 12 0.92 -25.87 6.50
CA ILE A 12 -0.01 -24.75 6.73
C ILE A 12 -1.07 -24.69 5.64
N ALA A 13 -0.71 -24.82 4.36
CA ALA A 13 -1.67 -24.82 3.25
C ALA A 13 -2.71 -25.95 3.42
N LEU A 14 -2.24 -27.17 3.72
CA LEU A 14 -3.09 -28.33 4.00
C LEU A 14 -4.00 -28.09 5.21
N ALA A 15 -3.48 -27.56 6.31
CA ALA A 15 -4.27 -27.25 7.50
C ALA A 15 -5.37 -26.20 7.25
N LEU A 16 -5.13 -25.29 6.30
CA LEU A 16 -6.09 -24.26 5.88
C LEU A 16 -7.01 -24.71 4.73
N GLY A 17 -6.86 -25.93 4.22
CA GLY A 17 -7.62 -26.44 3.09
C GLY A 17 -7.30 -25.74 1.76
N LEU A 18 -6.09 -25.21 1.62
CA LEU A 18 -5.61 -24.50 0.44
C LEU A 18 -4.49 -25.27 -0.26
N THR A 19 -4.34 -25.06 -1.56
CA THR A 19 -3.10 -25.37 -2.26
C THR A 19 -2.00 -24.36 -1.91
N GLU A 20 -0.74 -24.74 -2.08
CA GLU A 20 0.39 -23.81 -1.90
C GLU A 20 0.25 -22.55 -2.76
N ASN A 21 -0.26 -22.69 -3.99
CA ASN A 21 -0.50 -21.57 -4.89
C ASN A 21 -1.61 -20.63 -4.39
N GLU A 22 -2.68 -21.18 -3.81
CA GLU A 22 -3.75 -20.37 -3.23
C GLU A 22 -3.27 -19.66 -1.96
N LEU A 23 -2.56 -20.38 -1.08
CA LEU A 23 -1.95 -19.78 0.10
C LEU A 23 -0.99 -18.65 -0.30
N PHE A 24 -0.15 -18.87 -1.31
CA PHE A 24 0.78 -17.85 -1.80
C PHE A 24 0.05 -16.65 -2.40
N HIS A 25 -1.00 -16.87 -3.20
CA HIS A 25 -1.81 -15.79 -3.76
C HIS A 25 -2.46 -14.94 -2.67
N GLU A 26 -3.13 -15.58 -1.70
CA GLU A 26 -3.80 -14.87 -0.60
C GLU A 26 -2.78 -14.16 0.30
N ALA A 27 -1.63 -14.78 0.59
CA ALA A 27 -0.56 -14.15 1.35
C ALA A 27 0.00 -12.91 0.64
N LEU A 28 0.22 -12.97 -0.67
CA LEU A 28 0.70 -11.84 -1.46
C LEU A 28 -0.33 -10.71 -1.50
N VAL A 29 -1.62 -11.03 -1.69
CA VAL A 29 -2.71 -10.05 -1.64
C VAL A 29 -2.80 -9.39 -0.27
N ALA A 30 -2.75 -10.16 0.81
CA ALA A 30 -2.78 -9.65 2.18
C ALA A 30 -1.59 -8.73 2.46
N PHE A 31 -0.39 -9.14 2.03
CA PHE A 31 0.83 -8.33 2.17
C PHE A 31 0.73 -6.99 1.43
N LEU A 32 0.29 -7.00 0.16
CA LEU A 32 0.13 -5.78 -0.63
C LEU A 32 -0.93 -4.83 -0.05
N ARG A 33 -2.04 -5.38 0.46
CA ARG A 33 -3.07 -4.59 1.16
C ARG A 33 -2.52 -3.93 2.42
N GLU A 34 -1.76 -4.66 3.23
CA GLU A 34 -1.14 -4.09 4.44
C GLU A 34 -0.13 -3.00 4.08
N ARG A 35 0.70 -3.22 3.04
CA ARG A 35 1.59 -2.17 2.52
C ARG A 35 0.81 -0.92 2.09
N LYS A 36 -0.30 -1.10 1.36
CA LYS A 36 -1.16 0.02 0.95
C LYS A 36 -1.72 0.76 2.15
N ARG A 37 -2.20 0.04 3.17
CA ARG A 37 -2.73 0.61 4.41
C ARG A 37 -1.67 1.46 5.12
N GLN A 38 -0.45 0.96 5.25
CA GLN A 38 0.67 1.68 5.87
C GLN A 38 1.04 2.96 5.09
N THR A 39 1.11 2.87 3.75
CA THR A 39 1.38 4.03 2.89
C THR A 39 0.27 5.09 3.02
N LEU A 40 -0.99 4.68 3.04
CA LEU A 40 -2.12 5.60 3.24
C LEU A 40 -2.09 6.24 4.62
N GLN A 41 -1.75 5.47 5.66
CA GLN A 41 -1.65 5.97 7.02
C GLN A 41 -0.60 7.09 7.10
N LEU A 42 0.62 6.87 6.58
CA LEU A 42 1.66 7.89 6.58
C LEU A 42 1.24 9.14 5.79
N ARG A 43 0.56 8.97 4.65
CA ARG A 43 0.02 10.09 3.88
C ARG A 43 -0.96 10.93 4.69
N LEU A 44 -1.88 10.28 5.41
CA LEU A 44 -2.87 10.95 6.26
C LEU A 44 -2.23 11.62 7.48
N GLU A 45 -1.20 11.02 8.07
CA GLU A 45 -0.43 11.61 9.16
C GLU A 45 0.23 12.93 8.73
N ILE A 46 0.83 12.98 7.53
CA ILE A 46 1.42 14.22 7.00
C ILE A 46 0.34 15.26 6.72
N LEU A 47 -0.75 14.90 6.03
CA LEU A 47 -1.85 15.85 5.76
C LEU A 47 -2.46 16.41 7.03
N SER A 48 -2.66 15.56 8.05
CA SER A 48 -3.19 15.95 9.36
C SER A 48 -2.30 16.96 10.07
N ARG A 49 -0.96 16.89 9.91
CA ARG A 49 -0.01 17.85 10.50
C ARG A 49 -0.29 19.29 10.06
N TYR A 50 -0.80 19.48 8.84
CA TYR A 50 -1.09 20.77 8.23
C TYR A 50 -2.59 21.09 8.15
N ALA A 51 -3.42 20.26 8.79
CA ALA A 51 -4.88 20.26 8.66
C ALA A 51 -5.32 20.33 7.19
N ALA A 52 -4.58 19.68 6.29
CA ALA A 52 -4.81 19.71 4.86
C ALA A 52 -5.74 18.55 4.44
N GLU A 53 -6.68 18.82 3.55
CA GLU A 53 -7.63 17.80 3.06
C GLU A 53 -7.06 16.97 1.89
N SER A 54 -6.06 17.51 1.19
CA SER A 54 -5.43 16.87 0.03
C SER A 54 -4.01 17.38 -0.20
N THR A 55 -3.27 16.69 -1.07
CA THR A 55 -1.93 17.11 -1.54
C THR A 55 -1.98 18.53 -2.14
N VAL A 56 -3.01 18.81 -2.94
CA VAL A 56 -3.22 20.12 -3.57
C VAL A 56 -3.56 21.20 -2.54
N ASP A 57 -4.36 20.86 -1.53
CA ASP A 57 -4.67 21.78 -0.43
C ASP A 57 -3.42 22.10 0.39
N LEU A 58 -2.58 21.10 0.70
CA LEU A 58 -1.30 21.33 1.36
C LEU A 58 -0.40 22.28 0.56
N GLU A 59 -0.22 22.03 -0.74
CA GLU A 59 0.55 22.91 -1.62
C GLU A 59 0.01 24.35 -1.60
N SER A 60 -1.31 24.51 -1.69
CA SER A 60 -1.96 25.81 -1.64
C SER A 60 -1.68 26.56 -0.33
N LYS A 61 -1.77 25.86 0.82
CA LYS A 61 -1.47 26.42 2.14
C LYS A 61 -0.01 26.86 2.25
N ILE A 62 0.93 26.12 1.66
CA ILE A 62 2.35 26.50 1.67
C ILE A 62 2.55 27.76 0.84
N VAL A 63 2.03 27.79 -0.39
CA VAL A 63 2.17 28.95 -1.31
C VAL A 63 1.54 30.22 -0.74
N GLN A 64 0.43 30.11 -0.01
CA GLN A 64 -0.23 31.24 0.63
C GLN A 64 0.46 31.69 1.93
N GLY A 65 1.49 30.97 2.40
CA GLY A 65 2.14 31.23 3.69
C GLY A 65 1.26 30.90 4.90
N ALA A 66 0.21 30.09 4.72
CA ALA A 66 -0.69 29.66 5.79
C ALA A 66 -0.03 28.62 6.74
N VAL A 67 1.02 27.95 6.26
CA VAL A 67 1.89 27.06 7.04
C VAL A 67 3.35 27.42 6.78
N ALA A 68 4.25 27.05 7.71
CA ALA A 68 5.68 27.28 7.53
C ALA A 68 6.22 26.46 6.35
N GLU A 69 6.94 27.10 5.42
CA GLU A 69 7.48 26.46 4.21
C GLU A 69 8.40 25.27 4.52
N HIS A 70 9.21 25.39 5.57
CA HIS A 70 9.99 24.28 6.11
C HIS A 70 9.38 23.83 7.45
N PRO A 71 9.09 22.52 7.63
CA PRO A 71 9.40 21.38 6.74
C PRO A 71 8.33 21.06 5.68
N ALA A 72 7.33 21.92 5.44
CA ALA A 72 6.16 21.58 4.63
C ALA A 72 6.46 21.20 3.17
N TRP A 73 7.45 21.82 2.52
CA TRP A 73 7.86 21.42 1.17
C TRP A 73 8.42 19.99 1.10
N GLU A 74 9.18 19.54 2.10
CA GLU A 74 9.72 18.18 2.16
C GLU A 74 8.61 17.15 2.39
N ASP A 75 7.65 17.51 3.24
CA ASP A 75 6.46 16.72 3.50
C ASP A 75 5.55 16.63 2.25
N LEU A 76 5.44 17.71 1.46
CA LEU A 76 4.72 17.69 0.18
C LEU A 76 5.35 16.70 -0.80
N ILE A 77 6.67 16.78 -1.01
CA ILE A 77 7.43 15.82 -1.84
C ILE A 77 7.21 14.39 -1.34
N THR A 78 7.20 14.21 -0.02
CA THR A 78 6.94 12.90 0.60
C THR A 78 5.54 12.39 0.24
N ILE A 79 4.50 13.21 0.37
CA ILE A 79 3.13 12.85 -0.03
C ILE A 79 3.04 12.49 -1.51
N GLU A 80 3.66 13.26 -2.40
CA GLU A 80 3.64 12.96 -3.85
C GLU A 80 4.25 11.59 -4.16
N ASN A 81 5.32 11.21 -3.46
CA ASN A 81 5.92 9.89 -3.59
C ASN A 81 5.02 8.79 -3.01
N LEU A 82 4.32 9.07 -1.91
CA LEU A 82 3.32 8.14 -1.36
C LEU A 82 2.14 7.96 -2.31
N ASP A 83 1.69 9.01 -3.01
CA ASP A 83 0.62 8.93 -4.01
C ASP A 83 1.02 8.02 -5.18
N LYS A 84 2.24 8.17 -5.70
CA LYS A 84 2.80 7.26 -6.71
C LYS A 84 2.85 5.82 -6.19
N ARG A 85 3.29 5.63 -4.96
CA ARG A 85 3.38 4.30 -4.34
C ARG A 85 2.02 3.64 -4.14
N LEU A 86 1.00 4.40 -3.73
CA LEU A 86 -0.38 3.92 -3.61
C LEU A 86 -0.89 3.43 -4.97
N LYS A 87 -0.63 4.20 -6.03
CA LYS A 87 -0.99 3.81 -7.40
C LYS A 87 -0.33 2.49 -7.82
N GLU A 88 0.96 2.32 -7.57
CA GLU A 88 1.67 1.07 -7.88
C GLU A 88 1.06 -0.14 -7.15
N LEU A 89 0.74 0.02 -5.86
CA LEU A 89 0.15 -1.04 -5.05
C LEU A 89 -1.25 -1.41 -5.56
N ASP A 90 -2.03 -0.41 -5.99
CA ASP A 90 -3.34 -0.64 -6.62
C ASP A 90 -3.21 -1.37 -7.95
N ASP A 91 -2.23 -1.00 -8.78
CA ASP A 91 -1.98 -1.68 -10.05
C ASP A 91 -1.57 -3.16 -9.81
N TYR A 92 -0.76 -3.45 -8.79
CA TYR A 92 -0.43 -4.84 -8.42
C TYR A 92 -1.64 -5.64 -7.94
N LEU A 93 -2.46 -5.05 -7.06
CA LEU A 93 -3.68 -5.69 -6.57
C LEU A 93 -4.68 -5.95 -7.71
N ALA A 94 -4.82 -5.00 -8.64
CA ALA A 94 -5.68 -5.16 -9.82
C ALA A 94 -5.25 -6.35 -10.68
N ARG A 95 -3.94 -6.49 -10.97
CA ARG A 95 -3.39 -7.63 -11.73
C ARG A 95 -3.63 -8.97 -11.05
N LEU A 96 -3.54 -9.01 -9.72
CA LEU A 96 -3.80 -10.24 -8.94
C LEU A 96 -5.29 -10.59 -8.89
N SER A 97 -6.17 -9.60 -9.01
CA SER A 97 -7.62 -9.80 -9.04
C SER A 97 -8.15 -10.22 -10.42
N SER A 98 -7.59 -9.68 -11.51
CA SER A 98 -7.98 -10.06 -12.87
C SER A 98 -7.55 -11.48 -13.24
N SER A 99 -6.46 -11.99 -12.64
CA SER A 99 -6.02 -13.37 -12.80
C SER A 99 -6.99 -14.43 -12.25
N LYS A 100 -7.92 -14.08 -11.34
CA LYS A 100 -8.91 -15.03 -10.81
C LYS A 100 -10.08 -15.29 -11.79
N GLY A 101 -10.27 -14.44 -12.80
CA GLY A 101 -11.40 -14.55 -13.74
C GLY A 101 -11.23 -15.57 -14.88
N ASP A 102 -10.00 -15.92 -15.24
CA ASP A 102 -9.69 -16.70 -16.46
C ASP A 102 -9.56 -18.22 -16.24
N ARG A 103 -9.70 -18.72 -15.01
CA ARG A 103 -9.56 -20.17 -14.70
C ARG A 103 -10.89 -20.91 -14.57
N THR A 104 -11.99 -20.30 -15.03
CA THR A 104 -13.32 -20.90 -15.00
C THR A 104 -13.97 -20.87 -16.39
N GLN A 105 -13.31 -21.46 -17.40
CA GLN A 105 -13.94 -21.92 -18.65
C GLN A 105 -13.28 -23.22 -19.10
#